data_AF-G0JNI5-F1
#
_entry.id   AF-G0JNI5-F1
#
_cell.length_a   1.000
_cell.length_b   1.000
_cell.length_c   1.000
_cell.angle_alpha   90.00
_cell.angle_beta   90.00
_cell.angle_gamma   90.00
#
_symmetry.space_group_name_H-M   'P 1'
#
loop_
_entity.id
_entity.type
_entity.pdbx_description
1 polymer ?
#
loop_
_entity_poly.entity_id
_entity_poly.type
_entity_poly.pdbx_seq_one_letter_code
_entity_poly.pdbx_strand_id
1 'polypeptide(L)'
;MDCEHAVFDCKPLHLIPSVVIPPEQRPRMADFAMLGEAIARVQGYTEGHFLSLYTDHRRAAIGRTIDASPVAAAMVDYVDRGNRYSGTVKGLLEVLTEHKPDHERDEYWPRSPKGLADAMRRYSPALRQMGIKARVDNARRKDGIHCELAKHMMDYSCQPQVPGNEVHQVHQVHPVPKPDPQTAEICPQCSGSGCPLCWDSPDDDGSQEEI
;
A
#
# COMPACT_ATOMS: atom_id res chain seq x y z
N MET A 1 -16.26 -4.50 -38.00
CA MET A 1 -15.96 -4.86 -36.59
C MET A 1 -15.54 -3.57 -35.95
N ASP A 2 -16.56 -2.78 -35.67
CA ASP A 2 -16.49 -1.33 -35.61
C ASP A 2 -16.10 -0.92 -34.18
N CYS A 3 -14.85 -0.46 -34.06
CA CYS A 3 -14.33 0.24 -32.89
C CYS A 3 -14.83 1.69 -32.92
N GLU A 4 -16.12 1.90 -32.67
CA GLU A 4 -16.70 3.24 -32.53
C GLU A 4 -17.56 3.21 -31.26
N HIS A 5 -17.36 4.19 -30.34
CA HIS A 5 -18.04 4.39 -29.04
C HIS A 5 -17.31 4.01 -27.74
N ALA A 6 -15.99 4.16 -27.64
CA ALA A 6 -15.29 4.17 -26.35
C ALA A 6 -15.02 5.59 -25.81
N VAL A 7 -15.97 6.52 -25.95
CA VAL A 7 -15.80 7.92 -25.51
C VAL A 7 -17.05 8.34 -24.71
N PHE A 8 -16.90 8.39 -23.37
CA PHE A 8 -17.84 8.97 -22.39
C PHE A 8 -19.32 8.56 -22.47
N ASP A 9 -19.62 7.26 -22.44
CA ASP A 9 -20.97 6.83 -22.08
C ASP A 9 -21.15 6.91 -20.55
N CYS A 10 -22.08 7.74 -20.07
CA CYS A 10 -22.38 7.90 -18.64
C CYS A 10 -23.21 6.73 -18.06
N LYS A 11 -23.59 5.74 -18.87
CA LYS A 11 -24.34 4.56 -18.42
C LYS A 11 -23.72 3.83 -17.24
N PRO A 12 -22.39 3.59 -17.18
CA PRO A 12 -21.78 2.93 -16.02
C PRO A 12 -22.00 3.72 -14.73
N LEU A 13 -21.95 5.06 -14.77
CA LEU A 13 -22.13 5.90 -13.57
C LEU A 13 -23.53 5.78 -12.97
N HIS A 14 -24.56 5.65 -13.81
CA HIS A 14 -25.93 5.38 -13.36
C HIS A 14 -26.10 3.98 -12.75
N LEU A 15 -25.23 3.04 -13.12
CA LEU A 15 -25.28 1.66 -12.66
C LEU A 15 -24.53 1.45 -11.33
N ILE A 16 -23.54 2.29 -11.00
CA ILE A 16 -22.74 2.18 -9.76
C ILE A 16 -23.60 1.97 -8.49
N PRO A 17 -24.72 2.69 -8.25
CA PRO A 17 -25.53 2.48 -7.05
C PRO A 17 -26.11 1.06 -6.92
N SER A 18 -26.23 0.32 -8.03
CA SER A 18 -26.69 -1.08 -8.05
C SER A 18 -25.56 -2.10 -7.92
N VAL A 19 -24.30 -1.68 -8.02
CA VAL A 19 -23.14 -2.55 -7.88
C VAL A 19 -22.81 -2.70 -6.41
N VAL A 20 -23.05 -3.90 -5.86
CA VAL A 20 -22.76 -4.22 -4.46
C VAL A 20 -21.60 -5.19 -4.38
N ILE A 21 -20.47 -4.74 -3.84
CA ILE A 21 -19.33 -5.60 -3.53
C ILE A 21 -19.37 -5.95 -2.03
N PRO A 22 -19.46 -7.25 -1.67
CA PRO A 22 -19.43 -7.69 -0.28
C PRO A 22 -18.20 -7.16 0.47
N PRO A 23 -18.32 -6.77 1.76
CA PRO A 23 -17.20 -6.22 2.53
C PRO A 23 -15.93 -7.09 2.51
N GLU A 24 -16.11 -8.41 2.54
CA GLU A 24 -15.04 -9.42 2.49
C GLU A 24 -14.32 -9.52 1.13
N GLN A 25 -14.91 -8.99 0.06
CA GLN A 25 -14.32 -8.98 -1.28
C GLN A 25 -13.90 -7.58 -1.72
N ARG A 26 -14.13 -6.56 -0.86
CA ARG A 26 -13.88 -5.16 -1.19
C ARG A 26 -12.38 -4.87 -1.25
N PRO A 27 -11.80 -4.57 -2.42
CA PRO A 27 -10.40 -4.23 -2.52
C PRO A 27 -10.14 -2.83 -1.94
N ARG A 28 -8.87 -2.51 -1.69
CA ARG A 28 -8.43 -1.19 -1.18
C ARG A 28 -8.90 -0.01 -2.05
N MET A 29 -9.18 -0.24 -3.34
CA MET A 29 -9.78 0.72 -4.27
C MET A 29 -11.22 0.29 -4.58
N ALA A 30 -12.10 0.37 -3.59
CA ALA A 30 -13.48 -0.09 -3.70
C ALA A 30 -14.25 0.65 -4.82
N ASP A 31 -14.11 1.97 -4.90
CA ASP A 31 -14.79 2.80 -5.91
C ASP A 31 -14.36 2.46 -7.33
N PHE A 32 -13.06 2.16 -7.52
CA PHE A 32 -12.53 1.68 -8.79
C PHE A 32 -13.11 0.31 -9.15
N ALA A 33 -13.22 -0.59 -8.18
CA ALA A 33 -13.82 -1.90 -8.40
C ALA A 33 -15.31 -1.80 -8.75
N MET A 34 -16.05 -0.91 -8.08
CA MET A 34 -17.46 -0.64 -8.38
C MET A 34 -17.65 -0.03 -9.78
N LEU A 35 -16.81 0.94 -10.16
CA LEU A 35 -16.84 1.54 -11.49
C LEU A 35 -16.48 0.52 -12.58
N GLY A 36 -15.43 -0.25 -12.39
CA GLY A 36 -15.00 -1.26 -13.36
C GLY A 36 -16.04 -2.37 -13.54
N GLU A 37 -16.68 -2.80 -12.45
CA GLU A 37 -17.81 -3.74 -12.48
C GLU A 37 -19.03 -3.14 -13.20
N ALA A 38 -19.35 -1.87 -12.97
CA ALA A 38 -20.41 -1.18 -13.71
C ALA A 38 -20.12 -1.11 -15.22
N ILE A 39 -18.88 -0.82 -15.61
CA ILE A 39 -18.44 -0.82 -17.00
C ILE A 39 -18.58 -2.22 -17.61
N ALA A 40 -18.13 -3.26 -16.91
CA ALA A 40 -18.20 -4.64 -17.39
C ALA A 40 -19.65 -5.08 -17.63
N ARG A 41 -20.58 -4.73 -16.75
CA ARG A 41 -22.02 -5.01 -16.93
C ARG A 41 -22.60 -4.29 -18.14
N VAL A 42 -22.25 -3.02 -18.37
CA VAL A 42 -22.68 -2.26 -19.55
C VAL A 42 -22.14 -2.90 -20.85
N GLN A 43 -20.96 -3.50 -20.79
CA GLN A 43 -20.38 -4.26 -21.90
C GLN A 43 -20.94 -5.68 -22.06
N GLY A 44 -21.88 -6.10 -21.21
CA GLY A 44 -22.56 -7.40 -21.30
C GLY A 44 -21.86 -8.54 -20.56
N TYR A 45 -20.84 -8.27 -19.75
CA TYR A 45 -20.22 -9.29 -18.90
C TYR A 45 -21.11 -9.61 -17.69
N THR A 46 -20.97 -10.84 -17.18
CA THR A 46 -21.68 -11.30 -15.99
C THR A 46 -21.20 -10.57 -14.74
N GLU A 47 -22.06 -10.49 -13.74
CA GLU A 47 -21.71 -9.95 -12.42
C GLU A 47 -20.47 -10.64 -11.83
N GLY A 48 -19.57 -9.84 -11.25
CA GLY A 48 -18.34 -10.29 -10.61
C GLY A 48 -17.19 -10.58 -11.59
N HIS A 49 -17.42 -10.49 -12.91
CA HIS A 49 -16.39 -10.74 -13.91
C HIS A 49 -15.20 -9.78 -13.77
N PHE A 50 -15.47 -8.47 -13.63
CA PHE A 50 -14.42 -7.48 -13.42
C PHE A 50 -13.69 -7.70 -12.11
N LEU A 51 -14.42 -8.00 -11.03
CA LEU A 51 -13.84 -8.21 -9.71
C LEU A 51 -12.88 -9.41 -9.69
N SER A 52 -13.22 -10.51 -10.39
CA SER A 52 -12.33 -11.66 -10.56
C SER A 52 -11.05 -11.26 -11.29
N LEU A 53 -11.18 -10.66 -12.48
CA LEU A 53 -10.05 -10.24 -13.29
C LEU A 53 -9.15 -9.24 -12.55
N TYR A 54 -9.75 -8.27 -11.86
CA TYR A 54 -9.04 -7.27 -11.08
C TYR A 54 -8.27 -7.90 -9.92
N THR A 55 -8.88 -8.86 -9.23
CA THR A 55 -8.23 -9.60 -8.13
C THR A 55 -7.06 -10.44 -8.65
N ASP A 56 -7.24 -11.14 -9.77
CA ASP A 56 -6.19 -11.96 -10.36
C ASP A 56 -5.04 -11.12 -10.91
N HIS A 57 -5.34 -9.98 -11.56
CA HIS A 57 -4.33 -9.01 -11.98
C HIS A 57 -3.53 -8.48 -10.79
N ARG A 58 -4.19 -8.18 -9.66
CA ARG A 58 -3.51 -7.74 -8.44
C ARG A 58 -2.60 -8.84 -7.89
N ARG A 59 -3.06 -10.09 -7.83
CA ARG A 59 -2.25 -11.25 -7.42
C ARG A 59 -1.04 -11.43 -8.34
N ALA A 60 -1.23 -11.36 -9.66
CA ALA A 60 -0.14 -11.47 -10.64
C ALA A 60 0.88 -10.33 -10.52
N ALA A 61 0.43 -9.10 -10.27
CA ALA A 61 1.31 -7.96 -10.04
C ALA A 61 2.17 -8.13 -8.77
N ILE A 62 1.61 -8.75 -7.74
CA ILE A 62 2.34 -9.09 -6.51
C ILE A 62 3.38 -10.17 -6.79
N GLY A 63 3.03 -11.21 -7.55
CA GLY A 63 3.97 -12.24 -8.00
C GLY A 63 5.21 -11.64 -8.67
N ARG A 64 5.02 -10.72 -9.62
CA ARG A 64 6.14 -10.01 -10.28
C ARG A 64 7.05 -9.24 -9.31
N THR A 65 6.49 -8.71 -8.24
CA THR A 65 7.25 -7.97 -7.20
C THR A 65 8.09 -8.92 -6.35
N ILE A 66 7.60 -10.14 -6.13
CA ILE A 66 8.32 -11.20 -5.41
C ILE A 66 9.40 -11.80 -6.32
N ASP A 67 9.10 -12.07 -7.59
CA ASP A 67 10.05 -12.62 -8.57
C ASP A 67 11.24 -11.69 -8.84
N ALA A 68 11.05 -10.37 -8.68
CA ALA A 68 12.12 -9.39 -8.76
C ALA A 68 13.15 -9.52 -7.63
N SER A 69 12.80 -10.19 -6.52
CA SER A 69 13.65 -10.30 -5.34
C SER A 69 14.06 -11.75 -5.06
N PRO A 70 15.35 -12.09 -5.17
CA PRO A 70 15.80 -13.47 -5.02
C PRO A 70 15.51 -14.03 -3.61
N VAL A 71 15.58 -13.19 -2.57
CA VAL A 71 15.24 -13.61 -1.20
C VAL A 71 13.74 -13.86 -1.04
N ALA A 72 12.89 -13.08 -1.70
CA ALA A 72 11.44 -13.28 -1.63
C ALA A 72 11.03 -14.57 -2.34
N ALA A 73 11.59 -14.84 -3.52
CA ALA A 73 11.41 -16.09 -4.23
C ALA A 73 11.87 -17.31 -3.40
N ALA A 74 13.03 -17.21 -2.74
CA ALA A 74 13.54 -18.28 -1.87
C ALA A 74 12.62 -18.55 -0.67
N MET A 75 12.02 -17.52 -0.07
CA MET A 75 11.04 -17.70 1.02
C MET A 75 9.77 -18.41 0.53
N VAL A 76 9.29 -18.10 -0.68
CA VAL A 76 8.13 -18.77 -1.29
C VAL A 76 8.45 -20.23 -1.56
N ASP A 77 9.55 -20.52 -2.26
CA ASP A 77 9.99 -21.89 -2.57
C ASP A 77 10.18 -22.73 -1.30
N TYR A 78 10.81 -22.16 -0.27
CA TYR A 78 10.99 -22.83 1.01
C TYR A 78 9.65 -23.29 1.61
N VAL A 79 8.63 -22.43 1.58
CA VAL A 79 7.29 -22.72 2.11
C VAL A 79 6.50 -23.65 1.20
N ASP A 80 6.64 -23.53 -0.12
CA ASP A 80 5.94 -24.38 -1.09
C ASP A 80 6.46 -25.83 -1.09
N ARG A 81 7.72 -26.04 -0.72
CA ARG A 81 8.26 -27.37 -0.37
C ARG A 81 7.65 -27.96 0.91
N GLY A 82 6.74 -27.25 1.57
CA GLY A 82 6.07 -27.68 2.80
C GLY A 82 6.84 -27.37 4.08
N ASN A 83 7.97 -26.66 3.99
CA ASN A 83 8.75 -26.33 5.17
C ASN A 83 8.09 -25.21 5.98
N ARG A 84 8.36 -25.21 7.28
CA ARG A 84 7.97 -24.14 8.21
C ARG A 84 9.19 -23.78 9.04
N TYR A 85 9.38 -22.49 9.26
CA TYR A 85 10.47 -21.97 10.07
C TYR A 85 9.92 -21.18 11.25
N SER A 86 10.47 -21.45 12.43
CA SER A 86 10.28 -20.65 13.63
C SER A 86 11.59 -20.64 14.40
N GLY A 87 12.19 -19.47 14.56
CA GLY A 87 13.50 -19.33 15.19
C GLY A 87 14.15 -17.99 14.90
N THR A 88 15.46 -17.91 15.02
CA THR A 88 16.18 -16.65 14.81
C THR A 88 16.24 -16.26 13.33
N VAL A 89 16.22 -14.96 13.03
CA VAL A 89 16.39 -14.46 11.66
C VAL A 89 17.74 -14.89 11.07
N LYS A 90 18.77 -15.01 11.92
CA LYS A 90 20.08 -15.51 11.51
C LYS A 90 19.97 -16.96 11.02
N GLY A 91 19.31 -17.83 11.78
CA GLY A 91 19.12 -19.22 11.38
C GLY A 91 18.29 -19.36 10.10
N LEU A 92 17.26 -18.51 9.93
CA LEU A 92 16.50 -18.51 8.67
C LEU A 92 17.39 -18.11 7.48
N LEU A 93 18.26 -17.11 7.66
CA LEU A 93 19.18 -16.68 6.61
C LEU A 93 20.12 -17.81 6.18
N GLU A 94 20.67 -18.56 7.14
CA GLU A 94 21.54 -19.70 6.88
C GLU A 94 20.79 -20.78 6.07
N VAL A 95 19.59 -21.16 6.52
CA VAL A 95 18.75 -22.16 5.83
C VAL A 95 18.40 -21.73 4.40
N LEU A 96 18.02 -20.47 4.19
CA LEU A 96 17.69 -19.95 2.87
C LEU A 96 18.93 -19.86 1.97
N THR A 97 20.11 -19.57 2.54
CA THR A 97 21.36 -19.46 1.78
C THR A 97 21.86 -20.83 1.33
N GLU A 98 21.67 -21.87 2.15
CA GLU A 98 21.98 -23.26 1.78
C GLU A 98 21.14 -23.75 0.59
N HIS A 99 19.90 -23.29 0.49
CA HIS A 99 18.95 -23.67 -0.56
C HIS A 99 18.83 -22.61 -1.67
N LYS A 100 19.83 -21.73 -1.81
CA LYS A 100 19.77 -20.61 -2.73
C LYS A 100 19.70 -21.08 -4.20
N PRO A 101 18.69 -20.65 -4.97
CA PRO A 101 18.66 -20.88 -6.41
C PRO A 101 19.63 -19.90 -7.09
N ASP A 102 20.76 -20.42 -7.53
CA ASP A 102 21.78 -19.80 -8.38
C ASP A 102 22.57 -18.61 -7.79
N HIS A 103 23.89 -18.61 -8.05
CA HIS A 103 24.83 -17.63 -7.49
C HIS A 103 24.78 -16.26 -8.19
N GLU A 104 24.19 -16.19 -9.39
CA GLU A 104 24.17 -14.98 -10.22
C GLU A 104 23.46 -13.78 -9.57
N ARG A 105 22.58 -14.02 -8.58
CA ARG A 105 21.81 -12.97 -7.88
C ARG A 105 22.34 -12.67 -6.47
N ASP A 106 23.64 -12.83 -6.24
CA ASP A 106 24.31 -12.51 -4.96
C ASP A 106 24.21 -11.03 -4.55
N GLU A 107 24.11 -10.10 -5.51
CA GLU A 107 24.08 -8.67 -5.21
C GLU A 107 22.83 -8.24 -4.41
N TYR A 108 21.68 -8.85 -4.70
CA TYR A 108 20.41 -8.58 -4.03
C TYR A 108 20.13 -9.51 -2.84
N TRP A 109 21.08 -10.39 -2.50
CA TRP A 109 20.92 -11.30 -1.37
C TRP A 109 21.30 -10.62 -0.04
N PRO A 110 20.49 -10.74 1.01
CA PRO A 110 20.80 -10.13 2.30
C PRO A 110 22.07 -10.74 2.91
N ARG A 111 23.11 -9.91 3.12
CA ARG A 111 24.37 -10.33 3.77
C ARG A 111 24.33 -10.31 5.30
N SER A 112 23.23 -9.81 5.88
CA SER A 112 23.07 -9.70 7.33
C SER A 112 21.67 -10.14 7.78
N PRO A 113 21.53 -10.67 9.02
CA PRO A 113 20.23 -10.98 9.60
C PRO A 113 19.30 -9.76 9.67
N LYS A 114 19.84 -8.56 9.87
CA LYS A 114 19.05 -7.31 9.84
C LYS A 114 18.47 -7.05 8.45
N GLY A 115 19.27 -7.23 7.40
CA GLY A 115 18.81 -7.10 6.01
C GLY A 115 17.70 -8.09 5.67
N LEU A 116 17.81 -9.35 6.14
CA LEU A 116 16.73 -10.33 5.96
C LEU A 116 15.46 -9.92 6.73
N ALA A 117 15.58 -9.47 7.98
CA ALA A 117 14.44 -9.00 8.76
C ALA A 117 13.71 -7.84 8.06
N ASP A 118 14.45 -6.88 7.50
CA ASP A 118 13.88 -5.73 6.80
C ASP A 118 13.25 -6.14 5.46
N ALA A 119 13.88 -7.07 4.74
CA ALA A 119 13.28 -7.68 3.54
C ALA A 119 11.98 -8.42 3.89
N MET A 120 11.96 -9.23 4.93
CA MET A 120 10.76 -9.94 5.39
C MET A 120 9.62 -8.96 5.73
N ARG A 121 9.90 -7.87 6.46
CA ARG A 121 8.89 -6.85 6.77
C ARG A 121 8.35 -6.19 5.49
N ARG A 122 9.22 -5.91 4.52
CA ARG A 122 8.86 -5.33 3.21
C ARG A 122 7.95 -6.26 2.41
N TYR A 123 8.25 -7.56 2.37
CA TYR A 123 7.49 -8.53 1.59
C TYR A 123 6.31 -9.16 2.35
N SER A 124 6.21 -8.99 3.68
CA SER A 124 5.13 -9.55 4.50
C SER A 124 3.72 -9.27 3.95
N PRO A 125 3.38 -8.06 3.47
CA PRO A 125 2.05 -7.80 2.90
C PRO A 125 1.79 -8.53 1.58
N ALA A 126 2.83 -8.72 0.76
CA ALA A 126 2.77 -9.44 -0.50
C ALA A 126 2.62 -10.95 -0.26
N LEU A 127 3.49 -11.51 0.61
CA LEU A 127 3.46 -12.92 1.01
C LEU A 127 2.13 -13.30 1.66
N ARG A 128 1.53 -12.41 2.46
CA ARG A 128 0.21 -12.65 3.06
C ARG A 128 -0.89 -12.85 2.03
N GLN A 129 -0.84 -12.11 0.91
CA GLN A 129 -1.82 -12.25 -0.18
C GLN A 129 -1.66 -13.59 -0.92
N MET A 130 -0.49 -14.22 -0.83
CA MET A 130 -0.22 -15.58 -1.33
C MET A 130 -0.50 -16.67 -0.28
N GLY A 131 -1.06 -16.32 0.89
CA GLY A 131 -1.28 -17.29 1.97
C GLY A 131 0.00 -17.68 2.70
N ILE A 132 1.05 -16.86 2.67
CA ILE A 132 2.30 -17.10 3.39
C ILE A 132 2.39 -16.13 4.57
N LYS A 133 2.54 -16.69 5.77
CA LYS A 133 2.77 -15.91 7.00
C LYS A 133 4.27 -15.69 7.14
N ALA A 134 4.69 -14.43 6.99
CA ALA A 134 6.04 -13.97 7.28
C ALA A 134 5.98 -12.89 8.38
N ARG A 135 6.51 -13.20 9.57
CA ARG A 135 6.57 -12.28 10.72
C ARG A 135 7.98 -12.22 11.30
N VAL A 136 8.35 -11.03 11.78
CA VAL A 136 9.58 -10.78 12.53
C VAL A 136 9.19 -10.18 13.86
N ASP A 137 9.72 -10.71 14.95
CA ASP A 137 9.52 -10.16 16.28
C ASP A 137 10.17 -8.76 16.37
N ASN A 138 9.50 -7.83 17.04
CA ASN A 138 10.07 -6.50 17.30
C ASN A 138 11.01 -6.50 18.52
N ALA A 139 10.79 -7.43 19.46
CA ALA A 139 11.60 -7.57 20.66
C ALA A 139 12.83 -8.45 20.39
N ARG A 140 14.00 -7.98 20.79
CA ARG A 140 15.22 -8.78 20.80
C ARG A 140 15.20 -9.71 22.03
N ARG A 141 15.49 -10.98 21.81
CA ARG A 141 15.70 -11.98 22.87
C ARG A 141 17.20 -12.20 23.09
N LYS A 142 17.55 -12.98 24.11
CA LYS A 142 18.96 -13.29 24.47
C LYS A 142 19.74 -13.91 23.31
N ASP A 143 19.06 -14.67 22.46
CA ASP A 143 19.58 -15.38 21.29
C ASP A 143 19.42 -14.61 19.96
N GLY A 144 18.68 -13.49 19.95
CA GLY A 144 18.54 -12.62 18.77
C GLY A 144 17.11 -12.20 18.48
N ILE A 145 16.88 -11.74 17.24
CA ILE A 145 15.54 -11.43 16.73
C ILE A 145 14.95 -12.72 16.15
N HIS A 146 13.72 -13.03 16.52
CA HIS A 146 13.00 -14.20 16.04
C HIS A 146 12.10 -13.86 14.85
N CYS A 147 11.80 -14.88 14.06
CA CYS A 147 10.93 -14.79 12.91
C CYS A 147 10.18 -16.11 12.69
N GLU A 148 9.06 -15.98 11.99
CA GLU A 148 8.19 -17.08 11.63
C GLU A 148 7.92 -17.00 10.12
N LEU A 149 8.10 -18.13 9.43
CA LEU A 149 7.80 -18.30 8.02
C LEU A 149 7.04 -19.60 7.82
N ALA A 150 5.79 -19.53 7.39
CA ALA A 150 4.95 -20.71 7.21
C ALA A 150 3.82 -20.50 6.19
N LYS A 151 3.40 -21.59 5.53
CA LYS A 151 2.16 -21.60 4.74
C LYS A 151 0.99 -21.46 5.70
N HIS A 152 0.27 -20.37 5.56
CA HIS A 152 -1.02 -20.20 6.19
C HIS A 152 -2.05 -20.81 5.25
N MET A 153 -2.56 -21.99 5.59
CA MET A 153 -3.81 -22.46 4.99
C MET A 153 -4.88 -21.49 5.48
N MET A 154 -5.09 -20.42 4.73
CA MET A 154 -6.16 -19.50 5.00
C MET A 154 -7.37 -20.05 4.27
N ASP A 155 -8.25 -20.69 5.03
CA ASP A 155 -9.69 -20.53 4.79
C ASP A 155 -9.92 -19.03 4.68
N TYR A 156 -10.64 -18.59 3.65
CA TYR A 156 -10.87 -17.17 3.37
C TYR A 156 -11.74 -16.55 4.48
N SER A 157 -11.17 -16.31 5.66
CA SER A 157 -11.73 -15.40 6.65
C SER A 157 -10.96 -14.10 6.50
N CYS A 158 -11.59 -13.11 5.88
CA CYS A 158 -11.11 -11.74 5.89
C CYS A 158 -10.85 -11.30 7.33
N GLN A 159 -9.59 -11.31 7.74
CA GLN A 159 -9.18 -10.42 8.82
C GLN A 159 -9.11 -9.03 8.21
N PRO A 160 -9.90 -8.06 8.70
CA PRO A 160 -9.64 -6.67 8.41
C PRO A 160 -8.17 -6.41 8.67
N GLN A 161 -7.49 -5.73 7.74
CA GLN A 161 -6.23 -5.09 8.10
C GLN A 161 -6.54 -4.12 9.24
N VAL A 162 -6.39 -4.58 10.49
CA VAL A 162 -6.31 -3.67 11.63
C VAL A 162 -5.17 -2.72 11.30
N PRO A 163 -5.41 -1.41 11.21
CA PRO A 163 -4.36 -0.44 11.01
C PRO A 163 -3.50 -0.45 12.27
N GLY A 164 -2.46 -1.28 12.26
CA GLY A 164 -1.40 -1.28 13.25
C GLY A 164 -0.51 -0.07 13.03
N ASN A 165 -1.01 1.09 13.47
CA ASN A 165 -0.30 2.16 14.16
C ASN A 165 -1.20 3.40 14.14
N GLU A 166 -1.60 3.85 15.33
CA GLU A 166 -2.05 5.21 15.56
C GLU A 166 -0.85 6.15 15.37
N VAL A 167 -0.52 6.47 14.13
CA VAL A 167 0.37 7.58 13.75
C VAL A 167 -0.45 8.78 13.27
N HIS A 168 -1.55 9.07 13.97
CA HIS A 168 -2.27 10.34 13.88
C HIS A 168 -2.08 11.13 15.17
N GLN A 169 -0.84 11.51 15.47
CA GLN A 169 -0.57 12.76 16.18
C GLN A 169 0.61 13.45 15.49
N VAL A 170 0.35 13.91 14.26
CA VAL A 170 1.17 14.92 13.60
C VAL A 170 0.26 16.16 13.48
N HIS A 171 0.64 17.19 14.25
CA HIS A 171 0.06 18.54 14.33
C HIS A 171 -1.37 18.67 14.89
N GLN A 172 -1.49 18.80 16.22
CA GLN A 172 -2.47 19.76 16.74
C GLN A 172 -1.95 21.17 16.44
N VAL A 173 -2.25 21.67 15.24
CA VAL A 173 -2.30 23.12 15.05
C VAL A 173 -3.49 23.57 15.87
N HIS A 174 -3.26 24.19 17.03
CA HIS A 174 -4.33 24.88 17.73
C HIS A 174 -5.02 25.80 16.71
N PRO A 175 -6.35 25.74 16.54
CA PRO A 175 -7.02 26.75 15.75
C PRO A 175 -6.78 28.08 16.46
N VAL A 176 -6.04 28.97 15.80
CA VAL A 176 -6.01 30.38 16.18
C VAL A 176 -7.46 30.85 16.11
N PRO A 177 -8.04 31.39 17.21
CA PRO A 177 -9.39 31.92 17.16
C PRO A 177 -9.44 32.99 16.08
N LYS A 178 -10.37 32.84 15.13
CA LYS A 178 -10.68 33.90 14.18
C LYS A 178 -11.16 35.10 15.01
N PRO A 179 -10.55 36.30 14.87
CA PRO A 179 -11.06 37.48 15.54
C PRO A 179 -12.49 37.76 15.07
N ASP A 180 -13.33 38.19 16.02
CA ASP A 180 -14.74 38.49 15.79
C ASP A 180 -14.93 39.52 14.65
N PRO A 181 -16.04 39.45 13.89
CA PRO A 181 -16.27 40.32 12.73
C PRO A 181 -16.51 41.81 13.07
N GLN A 182 -16.31 42.26 14.31
CA GLN A 182 -16.74 43.57 14.80
C GLN A 182 -15.62 44.59 15.05
N THR A 183 -14.38 44.28 14.71
CA THR A 183 -13.29 45.27 14.65
C THR A 183 -12.58 45.21 13.31
N ALA A 184 -13.28 45.69 12.28
CA ALA A 184 -12.67 45.97 10.98
C ALA A 184 -11.77 47.21 11.12
N GLU A 185 -10.48 47.00 11.40
CA GLU A 185 -9.47 48.04 11.17
C GLU A 185 -9.23 48.18 9.67
N ILE A 186 -9.28 49.43 9.23
CA ILE A 186 -9.21 49.86 7.83
C ILE A 186 -7.83 49.50 7.27
N CYS A 187 -7.77 48.90 6.08
CA CYS A 187 -6.50 48.60 5.40
C CYS A 187 -5.66 49.88 5.24
N PRO A 188 -4.43 49.95 5.79
CA PRO A 188 -3.65 51.18 5.86
C PRO A 188 -3.07 51.64 4.51
N GLN A 189 -3.18 50.84 3.44
CA GLN A 189 -2.74 51.22 2.09
C GLN A 189 -3.88 51.68 1.17
N CYS A 190 -5.13 51.29 1.41
CA CYS A 190 -6.25 51.63 0.51
C CYS A 190 -7.50 52.18 1.21
N SER A 191 -7.40 52.45 2.52
CA SER A 191 -8.45 53.07 3.33
C SER A 191 -9.83 52.41 3.19
N GLY A 192 -9.88 51.09 3.01
CA GLY A 192 -11.13 50.32 2.98
C GLY A 192 -11.91 50.34 1.67
N SER A 193 -11.29 50.74 0.55
CA SER A 193 -11.90 50.64 -0.78
C SER A 193 -11.81 49.20 -1.34
N GLY A 194 -12.44 48.26 -0.63
CA GLY A 194 -12.80 46.88 -1.05
C GLY A 194 -12.07 46.25 -2.25
N CYS A 195 -10.74 46.15 -2.21
CA CYS A 195 -9.96 45.62 -3.32
C CYS A 195 -9.53 44.17 -3.03
N PRO A 196 -9.71 43.18 -3.94
CA PRO A 196 -9.51 41.76 -3.64
C PRO A 196 -8.06 41.26 -3.77
N LEU A 197 -7.08 42.13 -4.04
CA LEU A 197 -5.77 41.75 -4.58
C LEU A 197 -4.56 41.90 -3.62
N CYS A 198 -4.76 42.08 -2.32
CA CYS A 198 -3.64 42.27 -1.38
C CYS A 198 -3.17 40.99 -0.65
N TRP A 199 -3.46 39.80 -1.16
CA TRP A 199 -2.94 38.55 -0.57
C TRP A 199 -1.97 37.77 -1.47
N ASP A 200 -1.67 38.28 -2.67
CA ASP A 200 -0.65 37.71 -3.54
C ASP A 200 0.62 38.56 -3.50
N SER A 201 1.61 38.12 -2.72
CA SER A 201 3.00 38.21 -3.13
C SER A 201 3.72 36.91 -2.78
N PRO A 202 4.43 36.29 -3.74
CA PRO A 202 5.21 35.07 -3.52
C PRO A 202 6.50 35.37 -2.74
N ASP A 203 6.86 34.47 -1.82
CA ASP A 203 8.16 34.46 -1.14
C ASP A 203 9.29 34.27 -2.17
N ASP A 204 10.13 35.29 -2.33
CA ASP A 204 11.39 35.25 -3.08
C ASP A 204 12.51 34.75 -2.15
N ASP A 205 13.29 33.82 -2.67
CA ASP A 205 14.37 33.08 -2.00
C ASP A 205 15.69 33.88 -2.05
N GLY A 206 16.44 33.82 -0.94
CA GLY A 206 17.89 33.93 -0.97
C GLY A 206 18.50 35.34 -1.03
N SER A 207 19.10 35.76 0.09
CA SER A 207 20.55 36.07 0.20
C SER A 207 20.82 36.82 1.52
N GLN A 208 21.51 36.16 2.45
CA GLN A 208 22.29 36.85 3.49
C GLN A 208 23.77 36.69 3.12
N GLU A 209 24.38 37.81 2.75
CA GLU A 209 25.82 38.04 2.65
C GLU A 209 26.23 38.90 3.87
N GLU A 210 27.52 38.90 4.23
CA GLU A 210 28.21 39.49 5.41
C GLU A 210 28.45 38.49 6.56
N ILE A 211 29.68 38.15 6.98
CA ILE A 211 31.05 38.67 6.79
C ILE A 211 32.03 37.49 6.76
#